data_AF-A0A1D3D935-F1
#
_entry.id   AF-A0A1D3D935-F1
#
_cell.length_a   1.000
_cell.length_b   1.000
_cell.length_c   1.000
_cell.angle_alpha   90.00
_cell.angle_beta   90.00
_cell.angle_gamma   90.00
#
_symmetry.space_group_name_H-M   'P 1'
#
loop_
_entity.id
_entity.type
_entity.pdbx_description
1 polymer ?
#
loop_
_entity_poly.entity_id
_entity_poly.type
_entity_poly.pdbx_seq_one_letter_code
_entity_poly.pdbx_strand_id
1 'polypeptide(L)'
;MLKKEDVETPVTMLPPSPGVCLLYIDPLSPEDYLENFAEGDLAESYRSICCTTPSAFRGSWQLLLGGRSDSVEELLAALGIGVLKRKVMASYASVTDVQPIEGSKTSSGDASSSYPTFQLTTHLPLKNTKQGIFCFDGSCSELQDADTGAWETRCVWLNGRAIQKRWGPKGVMWDTRCVFSTDPFEANPLEGLIMLFQKVSESPPEKAEQQSTERVG
;
A
#
# COMPACT_ATOMS: atom_id res chain seq x y z
N MET A 1 -16.40 -30.42 -21.82
CA MET A 1 -15.91 -30.07 -20.48
C MET A 1 -14.53 -29.46 -20.62
N LEU A 2 -14.43 -28.13 -20.65
CA LEU A 2 -13.15 -27.42 -20.66
C LEU A 2 -12.77 -27.14 -19.20
N LYS A 3 -11.75 -27.82 -18.70
CA LYS A 3 -10.99 -27.36 -17.54
C LYS A 3 -10.15 -26.18 -18.01
N LYS A 4 -10.48 -24.97 -17.55
CA LYS A 4 -9.52 -23.87 -17.52
C LYS A 4 -8.95 -23.86 -16.10
N GLU A 5 -7.75 -24.39 -15.98
CA GLU A 5 -6.85 -24.06 -14.90
C GLU A 5 -6.32 -22.66 -15.24
N ASP A 6 -6.94 -21.63 -14.67
CA ASP A 6 -6.35 -20.29 -14.69
C ASP A 6 -5.24 -20.28 -13.64
N VAL A 7 -4.01 -20.37 -14.17
CA VAL A 7 -2.75 -20.32 -13.45
C VAL A 7 -2.62 -18.99 -12.71
N GLU A 8 -2.24 -19.08 -11.44
CA GLU A 8 -1.84 -17.99 -10.56
C GLU A 8 -0.74 -17.14 -11.22
N THR A 9 -0.94 -15.82 -11.31
CA THR A 9 0.17 -14.91 -11.65
C THR A 9 0.62 -14.19 -10.37
N PRO A 10 1.70 -14.63 -9.71
CA PRO A 10 2.34 -13.82 -8.67
C PRO A 10 2.82 -12.51 -9.27
N VAL A 11 2.68 -11.41 -8.52
CA VAL A 11 3.42 -10.17 -8.79
C VAL A 11 4.90 -10.52 -8.63
N THR A 12 5.57 -10.77 -9.75
CA THR A 12 7.01 -11.06 -9.75
C THR A 12 7.72 -9.73 -9.77
N MET A 13 8.26 -9.32 -8.61
CA MET A 13 9.34 -8.35 -8.58
C MET A 13 10.50 -9.04 -9.29
N LEU A 14 10.75 -8.69 -10.55
CA LEU A 14 11.96 -9.13 -11.23
C LEU A 14 13.15 -8.66 -10.38
N PRO A 15 14.21 -9.47 -10.23
CA PRO A 15 15.45 -8.94 -9.67
C PRO A 15 15.83 -7.69 -10.47
N PRO A 16 16.41 -6.68 -9.81
CA PRO A 16 16.82 -5.46 -10.48
C PRO A 16 17.61 -5.82 -11.73
N SER A 17 17.10 -5.44 -12.91
CA SER A 17 17.87 -5.55 -14.16
C SER A 17 19.25 -4.94 -13.94
N PRO A 18 20.33 -5.49 -14.53
CA PRO A 18 21.66 -4.90 -14.43
C PRO A 18 21.60 -3.51 -15.06
N GLY A 19 21.46 -2.48 -14.22
CA GLY A 19 20.98 -1.16 -14.61
C GLY A 19 20.17 -0.43 -13.55
N VAL A 20 19.77 -1.08 -12.44
CA VAL A 20 19.21 -0.38 -11.28
C VAL A 20 20.27 0.54 -10.71
N CYS A 21 20.13 1.81 -11.06
CA CYS A 21 20.78 2.92 -10.42
C CYS A 21 20.33 2.87 -8.96
N LEU A 22 21.18 2.34 -8.07
CA LEU A 22 21.11 2.65 -6.65
C LEU A 22 21.38 4.15 -6.53
N LEU A 23 20.35 4.96 -6.81
CA LEU A 23 20.38 6.39 -6.60
C LEU A 23 20.72 6.58 -5.13
N TYR A 24 21.81 7.30 -4.90
CA TYR A 24 22.22 7.75 -3.58
C TYR A 24 21.00 8.37 -2.89
N ILE A 25 20.62 7.81 -1.74
CA ILE A 25 19.44 8.24 -1.00
C ILE A 25 19.85 9.47 -0.20
N ASP A 26 19.76 10.64 -0.81
CA ASP A 26 19.78 11.87 -0.04
C ASP A 26 18.47 11.98 0.77
N PRO A 27 18.51 12.54 2.00
CA PRO A 27 17.31 12.88 2.72
C PRO A 27 16.40 13.72 1.83
N LEU A 28 15.09 13.41 1.81
CA LEU A 28 14.11 14.13 1.00
C LEU A 28 14.22 15.64 1.28
N SER A 29 14.68 16.42 0.29
CA SER A 29 14.81 17.87 0.45
C SER A 29 13.43 18.52 0.46
N PRO A 30 13.27 19.72 1.05
CA PRO A 30 12.02 20.46 0.98
C PRO A 30 11.53 20.70 -0.45
N GLU A 31 12.44 21.00 -1.38
CA GLU A 31 12.14 21.23 -2.79
C GLU A 31 11.63 19.95 -3.45
N ASP A 32 12.31 18.82 -3.22
CA ASP A 32 11.89 17.51 -3.74
C ASP A 32 10.52 17.10 -3.19
N TYR A 33 10.26 17.37 -1.90
CA TYR A 33 8.94 17.17 -1.31
C TYR A 33 7.87 18.01 -2.02
N LEU A 34 8.10 19.30 -2.24
CA LEU A 34 7.14 20.20 -2.89
C LEU A 34 6.85 19.77 -4.34
N GLU A 35 7.88 19.36 -5.07
CA GLU A 35 7.74 18.95 -6.48
C GLU A 35 7.11 17.56 -6.64
N ASN A 36 7.38 16.62 -5.73
CA ASN A 36 7.00 15.23 -5.93
C ASN A 36 5.87 14.72 -5.04
N PHE A 37 5.73 15.24 -3.82
CA PHE A 37 4.89 14.60 -2.80
C PHE A 37 3.81 15.51 -2.21
N ALA A 38 3.99 16.83 -2.22
CA ALA A 38 3.05 17.75 -1.58
C ALA A 38 1.60 17.63 -2.07
N GLU A 39 1.39 17.39 -3.37
CA GLU A 39 0.05 17.22 -3.96
C GLU A 39 -0.69 15.98 -3.43
N GLY A 40 0.03 14.88 -3.19
CA GLY A 40 -0.55 13.62 -2.75
C GLY A 40 -0.58 13.42 -1.24
N ASP A 41 -0.03 14.36 -0.47
CA ASP A 41 0.09 14.25 0.97
C ASP A 41 -1.22 14.63 1.69
N LEU A 42 -1.34 14.26 2.95
CA LEU A 42 -2.48 14.62 3.80
C LEU A 42 -2.51 16.12 4.05
N ALA A 43 -3.72 16.67 4.18
CA ALA A 43 -3.92 18.03 4.68
C ALA A 43 -3.28 18.21 6.06
N GLU A 44 -2.81 19.41 6.36
CA GLU A 44 -2.01 19.71 7.56
C GLU A 44 -2.74 19.36 8.86
N SER A 45 -4.07 19.56 8.89
CA SER A 45 -4.94 19.23 10.02
C SER A 45 -4.87 17.76 10.45
N TYR A 46 -4.59 16.84 9.53
CA TYR A 46 -4.48 15.39 9.83
C TYR A 46 -3.10 14.97 10.28
N ARG A 47 -2.06 15.73 9.90
CA ARG A 47 -0.66 15.35 10.17
C ARG A 47 -0.36 15.30 11.66
N SER A 48 -0.99 16.18 12.44
CA SER A 48 -0.79 16.31 13.89
C SER A 48 -1.34 15.14 14.70
N ILE A 49 -2.34 14.43 14.18
CA ILE A 49 -3.02 13.30 14.85
C ILE A 49 -2.54 11.92 14.37
N CYS A 50 -1.62 11.90 13.39
CA CYS A 50 -1.00 10.69 12.88
C CYS A 50 -0.06 10.06 13.92
N CYS A 51 -0.17 8.75 14.08
CA CYS A 51 0.83 7.95 14.77
C CYS A 51 2.16 8.02 13.99
N THR A 52 3.24 8.40 14.67
CA THR A 52 4.55 8.58 14.04
C THR A 52 5.39 7.30 13.97
N THR A 53 4.97 6.25 14.67
CA THR A 53 5.70 4.99 14.78
C THR A 53 5.27 4.01 13.67
N PRO A 54 6.19 3.47 12.85
CA PRO A 54 5.86 2.50 11.81
C PRO A 54 5.16 1.23 12.32
N SER A 55 5.43 0.83 13.57
CA SER A 55 4.78 -0.32 14.22
C SER A 55 3.26 -0.16 14.35
N ALA A 56 2.74 1.08 14.34
CA ALA A 56 1.31 1.34 14.40
C ALA A 56 0.55 0.77 13.19
N PHE A 57 1.23 0.61 12.04
CA PHE A 57 0.66 0.01 10.84
C PHE A 57 0.51 -1.50 10.95
N ARG A 58 1.21 -2.19 11.87
CA ARG A 58 1.17 -3.64 11.97
C ARG A 58 -0.25 -4.13 12.25
N GLY A 59 -0.68 -5.16 11.51
CA GLY A 59 -1.94 -5.86 11.75
C GLY A 59 -2.79 -6.02 10.50
N SER A 60 -4.05 -6.40 10.70
CA SER A 60 -5.04 -6.56 9.65
C SER A 60 -6.00 -5.36 9.65
N TRP A 61 -6.19 -4.77 8.48
CA TRP A 61 -6.95 -3.54 8.28
C TRP A 61 -8.10 -3.79 7.31
N GLN A 62 -9.34 -3.62 7.77
CA GLN A 62 -10.52 -3.81 6.93
C GLN A 62 -11.06 -2.49 6.42
N LEU A 63 -11.27 -2.39 5.12
CA LEU A 63 -11.90 -1.22 4.48
C LEU A 63 -13.30 -1.00 5.04
N LEU A 64 -13.58 0.22 5.50
CA LEU A 64 -14.90 0.62 5.96
C LEU A 64 -15.80 0.99 4.78
N LEU A 65 -16.94 0.30 4.66
CA LEU A 65 -18.00 0.60 3.69
C LEU A 65 -19.08 1.48 4.34
N GLY A 66 -20.08 1.89 3.54
CA GLY A 66 -21.28 2.56 4.07
C GLY A 66 -21.14 4.07 4.27
N GLY A 67 -20.39 4.75 3.41
CA GLY A 67 -20.31 6.22 3.37
C GLY A 67 -19.28 6.84 4.32
N ARG A 68 -18.50 6.01 5.04
CA ARG A 68 -17.32 6.48 5.80
C ARG A 68 -16.07 6.61 4.93
N SER A 69 -15.96 5.80 3.88
CA SER A 69 -14.91 5.91 2.87
C SER A 69 -15.50 6.44 1.57
N ASP A 70 -14.71 7.22 0.84
CA ASP A 70 -15.04 7.60 -0.52
C ASP A 70 -15.09 6.39 -1.45
N SER A 71 -15.91 6.52 -2.50
CA SER A 71 -16.12 5.43 -3.44
C SER A 71 -14.86 5.15 -4.25
N VAL A 72 -14.33 3.93 -4.12
CA VAL A 72 -13.21 3.42 -4.93
C VAL A 72 -13.60 3.28 -6.41
N GLU A 73 -14.90 3.35 -6.74
CA GLU A 73 -15.38 3.21 -8.12
C GLU A 73 -14.86 4.30 -9.06
N GLU A 74 -14.83 5.56 -8.62
CA GLU A 74 -14.37 6.69 -9.45
C GLU A 74 -12.87 6.58 -9.72
N LEU A 75 -12.09 6.25 -8.69
CA LEU A 75 -10.65 5.99 -8.80
C LEU A 75 -10.37 4.84 -9.78
N LEU A 76 -11.09 3.71 -9.66
CA LEU A 76 -10.93 2.59 -10.58
C LEU A 76 -11.40 2.95 -12.01
N ALA A 77 -12.40 3.81 -12.16
CA ALA A 77 -12.85 4.28 -13.47
C ALA A 77 -11.76 5.13 -14.15
N ALA A 78 -11.10 6.02 -13.42
CA ALA A 78 -9.97 6.81 -13.91
C ALA A 78 -8.79 5.91 -14.36
N LEU A 79 -8.62 4.75 -13.73
CA LEU A 79 -7.61 3.75 -14.11
C LEU A 79 -7.99 2.88 -15.32
N GLY A 80 -9.21 3.06 -15.86
CA GLY A 80 -9.73 2.31 -16.99
C GLY A 80 -10.25 0.91 -16.64
N ILE A 81 -10.52 0.65 -15.36
CA ILE A 81 -11.06 -0.64 -14.90
C ILE A 81 -12.52 -0.78 -15.34
N GLY A 82 -12.90 -1.94 -15.88
CA GLY A 82 -14.27 -2.18 -16.37
C GLY A 82 -15.35 -2.14 -15.28
N VAL A 83 -16.54 -1.65 -15.64
CA VAL A 83 -17.68 -1.38 -14.73
C VAL A 83 -17.96 -2.52 -13.75
N LEU A 84 -18.03 -3.76 -14.25
CA LEU A 84 -18.34 -4.94 -13.41
C LEU A 84 -17.32 -5.10 -12.27
N LYS A 85 -16.02 -5.05 -12.59
CA LYS A 85 -14.96 -5.17 -11.60
C LYS A 85 -15.02 -4.02 -10.60
N ARG A 86 -15.31 -2.80 -11.04
CA ARG A 86 -15.46 -1.65 -10.13
C ARG A 86 -16.60 -1.84 -9.15
N LYS A 87 -17.77 -2.31 -9.60
CA LYS A 87 -18.92 -2.59 -8.71
C LYS A 87 -18.62 -3.67 -7.67
N VAL A 88 -17.93 -4.74 -8.08
CA VAL A 88 -17.51 -5.81 -7.16
C VAL A 88 -16.51 -5.26 -6.14
N MET A 89 -15.53 -4.46 -6.56
CA MET A 89 -14.55 -3.86 -5.65
C MET A 89 -15.19 -2.86 -4.67
N ALA A 90 -16.09 -2.00 -5.14
CA ALA A 90 -16.74 -0.98 -4.32
C ALA A 90 -17.70 -1.55 -3.26
N SER A 91 -18.15 -2.79 -3.42
CA SER A 91 -19.04 -3.48 -2.48
C SER A 91 -18.32 -4.45 -1.56
N TYR A 92 -16.99 -4.59 -1.68
CA TYR A 92 -16.20 -5.55 -0.91
C TYR A 92 -15.32 -4.84 0.11
N ALA A 93 -15.49 -5.21 1.38
CA ALA A 93 -14.67 -4.71 2.48
C ALA A 93 -13.32 -5.45 2.49
N SER A 94 -12.41 -5.05 1.60
CA SER A 94 -11.09 -5.66 1.49
C SER A 94 -10.32 -5.60 2.80
N VAL A 95 -9.58 -6.67 3.11
CA VAL A 95 -8.68 -6.72 4.26
C VAL A 95 -7.25 -6.61 3.74
N THR A 96 -6.47 -5.69 4.31
CA THR A 96 -5.04 -5.56 4.04
C THR A 96 -4.26 -5.90 5.31
N ASP A 97 -3.45 -6.94 5.23
CA ASP A 97 -2.47 -7.28 6.24
C ASP A 97 -1.20 -6.47 5.99
N VAL A 98 -0.71 -5.82 7.03
CA VAL A 98 0.52 -5.01 6.99
C VAL A 98 1.50 -5.56 8.01
N GLN A 99 2.67 -5.91 7.52
CA GLN A 99 3.78 -6.40 8.34
C GLN A 99 5.01 -5.51 8.12
N PRO A 100 5.38 -4.67 9.10
CA PRO A 100 6.66 -4.00 9.09
C PRO A 100 7.81 -5.00 9.15
N ILE A 101 8.75 -4.88 8.21
CA ILE A 101 9.96 -5.70 8.16
C ILE A 101 11.04 -4.99 8.97
N GLU A 102 11.39 -5.55 10.12
CA GLU A 102 12.47 -5.06 10.96
C GLU A 102 13.81 -5.46 10.32
N GLY A 103 14.67 -4.49 9.97
CA GLY A 103 16.06 -4.79 9.57
C GLY A 103 16.57 -4.22 8.25
N SER A 104 15.84 -3.32 7.56
CA SER A 104 16.43 -2.55 6.45
C SER A 104 17.42 -1.51 7.01
N LYS A 105 18.60 -1.95 7.43
CA LYS A 105 19.77 -1.08 7.58
C LYS A 105 20.35 -0.91 6.18
N THR A 106 20.14 0.25 5.57
CA THR A 106 20.99 0.65 4.44
C THR A 106 22.43 0.65 4.97
N SER A 107 23.31 -0.09 4.31
CA SER A 107 24.68 -0.35 4.72
C SER A 107 25.62 0.86 4.56
N SER A 108 25.11 2.07 4.79
CA SER A 108 25.85 3.32 4.70
C SER A 108 25.85 4.01 6.07
N GLY A 109 26.84 3.64 6.90
CA GLY A 109 27.61 4.51 7.80
C GLY A 109 26.96 5.38 8.88
N ASP A 110 25.72 5.86 8.74
CA ASP A 110 25.13 6.86 9.61
C ASP A 110 23.92 6.31 10.38
N ALA A 111 24.08 6.25 11.70
CA ALA A 111 23.21 5.52 12.62
C ALA A 111 21.88 6.23 12.99
N SER A 112 21.24 7.03 12.12
CA SER A 112 20.10 7.87 12.56
C SER A 112 18.75 7.77 11.83
N SER A 113 18.60 7.08 10.70
CA SER A 113 17.27 6.93 10.09
C SER A 113 17.07 5.59 9.38
N SER A 114 16.58 4.59 10.10
CA SER A 114 15.99 3.41 9.47
C SER A 114 14.62 3.78 8.91
N TYR A 115 14.49 3.85 7.60
CA TYR A 115 13.18 3.98 6.95
C TYR A 115 12.41 2.65 7.04
N PRO A 116 11.09 2.67 7.23
CA PRO A 116 10.32 1.45 7.33
C PRO A 116 10.21 0.76 5.97
N THR A 117 10.23 -0.56 6.00
CA THR A 117 9.79 -1.40 4.89
C THR A 117 8.52 -2.13 5.31
N PHE A 118 7.48 -2.09 4.48
CA PHE A 118 6.22 -2.78 4.75
C PHE A 118 5.99 -3.89 3.73
N GLN A 119 5.64 -5.07 4.21
CA GLN A 119 5.00 -6.10 3.41
C GLN A 119 3.49 -5.94 3.54
N LEU A 120 2.80 -5.74 2.41
CA LEU A 120 1.36 -5.61 2.32
C LEU A 120 0.77 -6.82 1.62
N THR A 121 -0.29 -7.38 2.18
CA THR A 121 -1.10 -8.43 1.57
C THR A 121 -2.56 -8.01 1.60
N THR A 122 -3.13 -7.66 0.45
CA THR A 122 -4.53 -7.27 0.33
C THR A 122 -5.36 -8.43 -0.22
N HIS A 123 -6.34 -8.84 0.56
CA HIS A 123 -7.36 -9.83 0.20
C HIS A 123 -8.49 -9.14 -0.56
N LEU A 124 -8.66 -9.55 -1.81
CA LEU A 124 -9.62 -9.00 -2.77
C LEU A 124 -10.77 -10.00 -3.02
N PRO A 125 -11.87 -9.56 -3.68
CA PRO A 125 -12.96 -10.43 -4.06
C PRO A 125 -12.50 -11.67 -4.84
N LEU A 126 -13.31 -12.73 -4.76
CA LEU A 126 -13.10 -13.98 -5.50
C LEU A 126 -11.78 -14.69 -5.16
N LYS A 127 -11.32 -14.57 -3.90
CA LYS A 127 -10.07 -15.16 -3.40
C LYS A 127 -8.81 -14.64 -4.09
N ASN A 128 -8.88 -13.48 -4.75
CA ASN A 128 -7.70 -12.83 -5.29
C ASN A 128 -6.89 -12.22 -4.15
N THR A 129 -5.57 -12.28 -4.25
CA THR A 129 -4.67 -11.66 -3.28
C THR A 129 -3.66 -10.81 -4.04
N LYS A 130 -3.45 -9.56 -3.61
CA LYS A 130 -2.34 -8.72 -4.07
C LYS A 130 -1.31 -8.63 -2.96
N GLN A 131 -0.05 -8.83 -3.29
CA GLN A 131 1.07 -8.73 -2.34
C GLN A 131 2.13 -7.77 -2.88
N GLY A 132 2.78 -7.03 -1.98
CA GLY A 132 3.87 -6.14 -2.34
C GLY A 132 4.76 -5.82 -1.13
N ILE A 133 6.03 -5.52 -1.40
CA ILE A 133 6.99 -5.03 -0.41
C ILE A 133 7.38 -3.61 -0.82
N PHE A 134 7.25 -2.67 0.10
CA PHE A 134 7.50 -1.25 -0.16
C PHE A 134 8.52 -0.72 0.84
N CYS A 135 9.66 -0.25 0.34
CA CYS A 135 10.68 0.46 1.12
C CYS A 135 10.41 1.95 1.05
N PHE A 136 10.21 2.61 2.20
CA PHE A 136 9.90 4.04 2.27
C PHE A 136 11.15 4.90 2.48
N ASP A 137 12.24 4.52 1.82
CA ASP A 137 13.56 5.14 1.88
C ASP A 137 13.77 6.21 0.80
N GLY A 138 12.79 6.46 -0.07
CA GLY A 138 12.89 7.42 -1.17
C GLY A 138 13.46 6.84 -2.46
N SER A 139 13.80 5.55 -2.49
CA SER A 139 14.24 4.87 -3.71
C SER A 139 13.12 4.73 -4.74
N CYS A 140 13.51 4.67 -6.02
CA CYS A 140 12.61 4.37 -7.12
C CYS A 140 12.61 2.87 -7.43
N SER A 141 11.44 2.33 -7.73
CA SER A 141 11.25 0.95 -8.17
C SER A 141 10.20 0.86 -9.27
N GLU A 142 10.16 -0.26 -9.97
CA GLU A 142 9.12 -0.56 -10.95
C GLU A 142 8.07 -1.49 -10.32
N LEU A 143 6.79 -1.20 -10.54
CA LEU A 143 5.67 -1.98 -10.06
C LEU A 143 4.79 -2.41 -11.24
N GLN A 144 4.64 -3.72 -11.43
CA GLN A 144 3.74 -4.28 -12.43
C GLN A 144 2.38 -4.57 -11.80
N ASP A 145 1.33 -3.90 -12.29
CA ASP A 145 -0.06 -4.19 -11.93
C ASP A 145 -0.78 -4.87 -13.10
N ALA A 146 -1.54 -5.93 -12.80
CA ALA A 146 -2.21 -6.74 -13.81
C ALA A 146 -3.29 -5.98 -14.59
N ASP A 147 -3.89 -4.94 -13.98
CA ASP A 147 -4.98 -4.18 -14.59
C ASP A 147 -4.49 -2.90 -15.28
N THR A 148 -3.42 -2.32 -14.75
CA THR A 148 -2.99 -0.97 -15.13
C THR A 148 -1.64 -0.90 -15.82
N GLY A 149 -0.88 -2.00 -15.84
CA GLY A 149 0.43 -2.08 -16.50
C GLY A 149 1.57 -1.75 -15.54
N ALA A 150 2.73 -1.44 -16.13
CA ALA A 150 3.92 -1.03 -15.38
C ALA A 150 3.80 0.42 -14.91
N TRP A 151 4.28 0.66 -13.69
CA TRP A 151 4.39 1.96 -13.04
C TRP A 151 5.81 2.14 -12.52
N GLU A 152 6.36 3.34 -12.66
CA GLU A 152 7.47 3.76 -11.83
C GLU A 152 6.90 4.24 -10.48
N THR A 153 7.58 3.89 -9.39
CA THR A 153 7.12 4.24 -8.05
C THR A 153 8.25 4.71 -7.15
N ARG A 154 7.96 5.73 -6.34
CA ARG A 154 8.86 6.26 -5.31
C ARG A 154 8.09 6.36 -4.00
N CYS A 155 8.67 5.83 -2.93
CA CYS A 155 8.02 5.73 -1.63
C CYS A 155 8.83 6.46 -0.57
N VAL A 156 8.20 7.32 0.23
CA VAL A 156 8.87 8.10 1.29
C VAL A 156 8.11 7.98 2.62
N TRP A 157 8.85 7.98 3.71
CA TRP A 157 8.31 8.04 5.07
C TRP A 157 8.48 9.43 5.66
N LEU A 158 7.37 10.11 5.99
CA LEU A 158 7.37 11.47 6.53
C LEU A 158 6.49 11.56 7.77
N ASN A 159 7.10 11.57 8.96
CA ASN A 159 6.43 11.82 10.25
C ASN A 159 5.15 11.00 10.45
N GLY A 160 5.22 9.67 10.28
CA GLY A 160 4.06 8.78 10.44
C GLY A 160 3.26 8.51 9.17
N ARG A 161 3.66 9.10 8.04
CA ARG A 161 2.98 8.97 6.75
C ARG A 161 3.85 8.18 5.79
N ALA A 162 3.26 7.13 5.22
CA ALA A 162 3.83 6.33 4.15
C ALA A 162 3.24 6.85 2.83
N ILE A 163 4.01 7.65 2.10
CA ILE A 163 3.58 8.29 0.85
C ILE A 163 4.21 7.56 -0.32
N GLN A 164 3.39 7.13 -1.26
CA GLN A 164 3.81 6.48 -2.48
C GLN A 164 3.34 7.31 -3.68
N LYS A 165 4.29 7.78 -4.50
CA LYS A 165 4.02 8.32 -5.82
C LYS A 165 4.17 7.21 -6.85
N ARG A 166 3.23 7.11 -7.78
CA ARG A 166 3.28 6.23 -8.96
C ARG A 166 3.07 7.05 -10.21
N TRP A 167 3.88 6.84 -11.24
CA TRP A 167 3.70 7.51 -12.52
C TRP A 167 3.96 6.57 -13.69
N GLY A 168 3.27 6.83 -14.80
CA GLY A 168 3.34 6.01 -15.99
C GLY A 168 2.46 6.59 -17.11
N PRO A 169 2.22 5.82 -18.19
CA PRO A 169 1.47 6.31 -19.36
C PRO A 169 0.03 6.74 -19.05
N LYS A 170 -0.56 6.23 -17.96
CA LYS A 170 -1.94 6.55 -17.53
C LYS A 170 -2.01 7.78 -16.62
N GLY A 171 -0.89 8.43 -16.30
CA GLY A 171 -0.83 9.61 -15.47
C GLY A 171 -0.05 9.39 -14.18
N VAL A 172 -0.43 10.13 -13.13
CA VAL A 172 0.20 10.07 -11.80
C VAL A 172 -0.86 9.69 -10.78
N MET A 173 -0.47 8.86 -9.82
CA MET A 173 -1.31 8.46 -8.70
C MET A 173 -0.50 8.49 -7.41
N TRP A 174 -1.09 9.06 -6.38
CA TRP A 174 -0.55 9.05 -5.03
C TRP A 174 -1.34 8.09 -4.15
N ASP A 175 -0.63 7.42 -3.26
CA ASP A 175 -1.19 6.58 -2.21
C ASP A 175 -0.50 6.94 -0.90
N THR A 176 -1.21 7.74 -0.09
CA THR A 176 -0.74 8.19 1.20
C THR A 176 -1.46 7.44 2.31
N ARG A 177 -0.69 6.75 3.13
CA ARG A 177 -1.20 5.94 4.23
C ARG A 177 -0.72 6.51 5.56
N CYS A 178 -1.63 6.60 6.52
CA CYS A 178 -1.34 7.00 7.90
C CYS A 178 -2.22 6.18 8.85
N VAL A 179 -1.82 6.13 10.11
CA VAL A 179 -2.65 5.57 11.18
C VAL A 179 -3.01 6.72 12.11
N PHE A 180 -4.31 6.89 12.36
CA PHE A 180 -4.80 7.86 13.33
C PHE A 180 -4.90 7.24 14.71
N SER A 181 -4.50 7.98 15.73
CA SER A 181 -4.66 7.56 17.13
C SER A 181 -6.10 7.69 17.65
N THR A 182 -6.91 8.51 16.96
CA THR A 182 -8.32 8.76 17.24
C THR A 182 -9.12 8.75 15.93
N ASP A 183 -10.45 8.63 16.01
CA ASP A 183 -11.29 8.71 14.81
C ASP A 183 -11.17 10.11 14.17
N PRO A 184 -10.71 10.23 12.91
CA PRO A 184 -10.51 11.55 12.30
C PRO A 184 -11.82 12.29 12.01
N PHE A 185 -12.98 11.63 12.06
CA PHE A 185 -14.31 12.26 11.83
C PHE A 185 -14.86 12.99 13.04
N GLU A 186 -14.38 12.69 14.25
CA GLU A 186 -14.82 13.41 15.45
C GLU A 186 -14.30 14.86 15.46
N ALA A 187 -13.19 15.12 14.76
CA ALA A 187 -12.49 16.39 14.82
C ALA A 187 -12.95 17.41 13.76
N ASN A 188 -13.16 17.01 12.49
CA ASN A 188 -13.59 17.88 11.38
C ASN A 188 -14.00 17.05 10.14
N PRO A 189 -14.83 17.59 9.22
CA PRO A 189 -15.07 16.96 7.92
C PRO A 189 -13.76 16.83 7.13
N LEU A 190 -13.61 15.71 6.43
CA LEU A 190 -12.41 15.41 5.67
C LEU A 190 -12.35 16.17 4.33
N GLU A 191 -11.17 16.70 4.00
CA GLU A 191 -10.85 17.23 2.66
C GLU A 191 -10.17 16.14 1.80
N GLY A 192 -10.62 15.97 0.56
CA GLY A 192 -10.06 15.00 -0.39
C GLY A 192 -10.69 13.61 -0.32
N LEU A 193 -10.31 12.75 -1.27
CA LEU A 193 -10.77 11.36 -1.33
C LEU A 193 -10.03 10.51 -0.29
N ILE A 194 -10.75 9.89 0.63
CA ILE A 194 -10.19 9.11 1.73
C ILE A 194 -10.83 7.73 1.80
N MET A 195 -9.97 6.73 1.91
CA MET A 195 -10.35 5.37 2.26
C MET A 195 -10.00 5.10 3.71
N LEU A 196 -10.99 4.79 4.53
CA LEU A 196 -10.77 4.43 5.92
C LEU A 196 -10.67 2.94 6.09
N PHE A 197 -9.77 2.55 6.97
CA PHE A 197 -9.65 1.18 7.42
C PHE A 197 -9.79 1.10 8.93
N GLN A 198 -10.50 0.09 9.40
CA GLN A 198 -10.52 -0.27 10.81
C GLN A 198 -9.54 -1.41 11.05
N LYS A 199 -8.75 -1.29 12.11
CA LYS A 199 -7.89 -2.40 12.56
C LYS A 199 -8.77 -3.50 13.15
N VAL A 200 -8.68 -4.70 12.58
CA VAL A 200 -9.46 -5.87 13.01
C VAL A 200 -8.61 -6.93 13.72
N SER A 201 -7.28 -6.86 13.60
CA SER A 201 -6.34 -7.72 14.31
C SER A 201 -4.98 -7.03 14.50
N GLU A 202 -4.32 -7.29 15.63
CA GLU A 202 -2.93 -6.87 15.92
C GLU A 202 -1.89 -7.75 15.21
N SER A 203 -2.22 -9.04 15.02
CA SER A 203 -1.39 -10.02 14.33
C SER A 203 -2.00 -10.36 12.98
N PRO A 204 -1.28 -10.20 11.85
CA PRO A 204 -1.75 -10.76 10.59
C PRO A 204 -1.93 -12.29 10.75
N PRO A 205 -2.91 -12.91 10.09
CA PRO A 205 -3.16 -14.34 10.26
C PRO A 205 -1.90 -15.13 9.93
N GLU A 206 -1.43 -15.96 10.87
CA GLU A 206 -0.41 -16.97 10.58
C GLU A 206 -0.92 -17.80 9.40
N LYS A 207 -0.06 -18.02 8.39
CA LYS A 207 -0.39 -18.90 7.27
C LYS A 207 -0.96 -20.18 7.87
N ALA A 208 -2.22 -20.47 7.59
CA ALA A 208 -2.82 -21.74 7.98
C ALA A 208 -1.96 -22.83 7.33
N GLU A 209 -1.08 -23.46 8.11
CA GLU A 209 -0.43 -24.70 7.71
C GLU A 209 -1.56 -25.64 7.30
N GLN A 210 -1.59 -25.99 6.01
CA GLN A 210 -2.39 -27.10 5.54
C GLN A 210 -1.89 -28.35 6.24
N GLN A 211 -2.46 -28.66 7.41
CA GLN A 211 -2.40 -29.99 7.98
C GLN A 211 -3.15 -30.92 7.02
N SER A 212 -2.40 -31.45 6.06
CA SER A 212 -2.75 -32.70 5.39
C SER A 212 -2.69 -33.80 6.44
N THR A 213 -3.80 -34.00 7.15
CA THR A 213 -4.05 -35.27 7.81
C THR A 213 -4.27 -36.29 6.70
N GLU A 214 -3.21 -37.04 6.35
CA GLU A 214 -3.34 -38.34 5.69
C GLU A 214 -4.27 -39.21 6.56
N ARG A 215 -5.47 -39.43 6.03
CA ARG A 215 -6.38 -40.47 6.51
C ARG A 215 -6.26 -41.67 5.59
N VAL A 216 -5.89 -42.79 6.21
CA VAL A 216 -6.34 -44.15 5.92
C VAL A 216 -5.69 -44.82 4.70
N GLY A 217 -4.70 -45.66 5.00
CA GLY A 217 -4.55 -46.98 4.40
C GLY A 217 -4.81 -48.03 5.48
#